data_AF-A0A925HV31-F1
#
_entry.id   AF-A0A925HV31-F1
#
_cell.length_a   1.000
_cell.length_b   1.000
_cell.length_c   1.000
_cell.angle_alpha   90.00
_cell.angle_beta   90.00
_cell.angle_gamma   90.00
#
_symmetry.space_group_name_H-M   'P 1'
#
loop_
_entity.id
_entity.type
_entity.pdbx_description
1 polymer ?
#
loop_
_entity_poly.entity_id
_entity_poly.type
_entity_poly.pdbx_seq_one_letter_code
_entity_poly.pdbx_strand_id
1 'polypeptide(L)'
;MRFLPCLMFIILCLSENILAQNVGIGTQSPQQKLDVNGKIRIGNDNGSPAPGTIRYNDATNDFEGFNGSEWKSLTASYSDVPLINNAALVEEQGYSIAIHGDFAVVGAPQSDAGVGLAGIGVVFVFKRVNKQWQYQQQFFYGGDRRFGTSVAINDNFIFIGAPLTGGLIQDGQVSVLKKVNGVFQYFTQFRATTRVDLEKYGTSLSLHGNYLAIGCRGHFNAGIPGNAGSVYIYKISNDVFTQLQRIDNPTGIPNQEFGVSIAVDSSVLVVGASKAPSSGDAGRGMVYVYKNSGSDNYVFANTIEYALYGAAEDNFGKSIAMYEHRIVIGCPGLDIPPLNNIGAIFTCAKDGNGDFLSSNLEIRTHPFDTPETFFGKSVAMHNNILLAGSNKAVYEYLTFDGLWQYHKIVSNSLPGISNIDAYALAIYELNYGIGDPVFNGSRGRIALGDCRY
;
A
#
# COMPACT_ATOMS: atom_id res chain seq x y z
N MET A 1 8.09 4.14 106.64
CA MET A 1 9.41 3.75 106.08
C MET A 1 9.21 2.55 105.17
N ARG A 2 9.75 2.64 103.94
CA ARG A 2 10.06 1.60 102.93
C ARG A 2 9.35 0.23 103.00
N PHE A 3 8.72 -0.19 101.91
CA PHE A 3 9.19 -1.25 100.98
C PHE A 3 8.06 -1.62 99.98
N LEU A 4 8.33 -1.48 98.67
CA LEU A 4 7.63 -2.18 97.58
C LEU A 4 7.99 -3.69 97.65
N PRO A 5 7.22 -4.67 97.09
CA PRO A 5 7.08 -4.78 95.62
C PRO A 5 5.85 -5.54 95.04
N CYS A 6 5.78 -5.51 93.69
CA CYS A 6 5.33 -6.57 92.76
C CYS A 6 3.87 -7.10 92.77
N LEU A 7 3.11 -6.73 91.73
CA LEU A 7 2.59 -7.63 90.66
C LEU A 7 1.76 -6.77 89.68
N MET A 8 2.29 -6.29 88.55
CA MET A 8 2.41 -6.98 87.26
C MET A 8 1.08 -7.57 86.73
N PHE A 9 0.36 -6.79 85.92
CA PHE A 9 -0.48 -7.32 84.84
C PHE A 9 -0.23 -6.51 83.56
N ILE A 10 0.86 -6.92 82.89
CA ILE A 10 1.00 -7.11 81.44
C ILE A 10 0.09 -6.23 80.57
N ILE A 11 0.60 -5.08 80.16
CA ILE A 11 0.17 -4.43 78.92
C ILE A 11 1.08 -5.00 77.83
N LEU A 12 0.48 -5.70 76.86
CA LEU A 12 1.13 -6.33 75.71
C LEU A 12 2.06 -5.34 74.99
N CYS A 13 3.37 -5.60 75.02
CA CYS A 13 4.27 -5.20 73.94
C CYS A 13 4.35 -6.38 72.95
N LEU A 14 3.50 -6.39 71.94
CA LEU A 14 3.78 -7.12 70.70
C LEU A 14 4.76 -6.25 69.89
N SER A 15 6.04 -6.54 70.01
CA SER A 15 7.06 -6.10 69.07
C SER A 15 7.31 -7.22 68.08
N GLU A 16 6.62 -7.21 66.93
CA GLU A 16 7.12 -7.87 65.72
C GLU A 16 6.73 -7.10 64.47
N ASN A 17 7.78 -6.62 63.79
CA ASN A 17 8.00 -6.77 62.35
C ASN A 17 7.41 -5.78 61.33
N ILE A 18 8.38 -5.28 60.55
CA ILE A 18 8.37 -4.81 59.17
C ILE A 18 8.05 -3.32 58.96
N LEU A 19 9.13 -2.55 58.79
CA LEU A 19 9.14 -1.31 58.04
C LEU A 19 8.71 -1.60 56.57
N ALA A 20 7.41 -1.55 56.31
CA ALA A 20 6.84 -1.42 54.98
C ALA A 20 5.83 -0.26 55.03
N GLN A 21 6.27 0.94 54.67
CA GLN A 21 5.36 2.06 54.39
C GLN A 21 5.03 2.07 52.90
N ASN A 22 3.79 2.39 52.53
CA ASN A 22 3.44 3.10 51.29
C ASN A 22 2.14 3.93 51.44
N VAL A 23 1.47 4.49 50.36
CA VAL A 23 0.59 5.72 49.98
C VAL A 23 -1.00 5.90 50.19
N GLY A 24 -1.54 6.89 50.90
CA GLY A 24 -3.01 7.02 51.08
C GLY A 24 -3.67 7.75 49.90
N ILE A 25 -4.95 7.54 49.58
CA ILE A 25 -5.75 8.55 48.87
C ILE A 25 -6.90 8.99 49.80
N GLY A 26 -6.77 10.23 50.28
CA GLY A 26 -7.62 10.89 51.28
C GLY A 26 -6.97 11.18 52.64
N THR A 27 -5.72 10.75 52.88
CA THR A 27 -5.07 10.80 54.20
C THR A 27 -3.62 11.30 54.13
N GLN A 28 -3.21 12.12 55.11
CA GLN A 28 -1.87 12.73 55.21
C GLN A 28 -0.79 11.78 55.77
N SER A 29 -1.13 10.52 56.06
CA SER A 29 -0.19 9.50 56.57
C SER A 29 -0.50 8.15 55.93
N PRO A 30 0.40 7.61 55.08
CA PRO A 30 0.20 7.17 53.68
C PRO A 30 -0.65 5.86 53.58
N GLN A 31 -0.50 4.93 52.63
CA GLN A 31 -0.78 3.46 52.63
C GLN A 31 -0.42 2.64 51.31
N GLN A 32 -0.88 2.95 50.08
CA GLN A 32 -0.64 2.37 48.73
C GLN A 32 0.82 2.04 48.38
N LYS A 33 1.19 0.82 48.69
CA LYS A 33 1.01 -0.17 47.64
C LYS A 33 -0.41 -0.67 47.80
N LEU A 34 -1.25 -0.49 46.78
CA LEU A 34 -2.53 -1.18 46.75
C LEU A 34 -2.23 -2.60 46.29
N ASP A 35 -1.76 -3.40 47.25
CA ASP A 35 -1.56 -4.82 47.03
C ASP A 35 -2.81 -5.54 47.54
N VAL A 36 -3.67 -5.93 46.60
CA VAL A 36 -4.93 -6.62 46.87
C VAL A 36 -4.75 -8.10 46.54
N ASN A 37 -4.78 -8.97 47.56
CA ASN A 37 -4.87 -10.41 47.35
C ASN A 37 -6.32 -10.80 47.02
N GLY A 38 -6.81 -10.34 45.88
CA GLY A 38 -8.21 -10.45 45.44
C GLY A 38 -8.53 -9.51 44.27
N LYS A 39 -9.82 -9.43 43.90
CA LYS A 39 -10.29 -8.53 42.82
C LYS A 39 -10.73 -7.19 43.40
N ILE A 40 -10.48 -6.10 42.67
CA ILE A 40 -11.07 -4.78 42.93
C ILE A 40 -12.28 -4.62 42.02
N ARG A 41 -13.44 -4.26 42.61
CA ARG A 41 -14.62 -3.84 41.84
C ARG A 41 -14.64 -2.31 41.81
N ILE A 42 -14.56 -1.74 40.61
CA ILE A 42 -14.59 -0.30 40.42
C ILE A 42 -16.05 0.13 40.21
N GLY A 43 -16.50 1.12 40.98
CA GLY A 43 -17.87 1.63 40.91
C GLY A 43 -18.13 2.47 39.66
N ASN A 44 -19.40 2.64 39.33
CA ASN A 44 -19.88 3.53 38.27
C ASN A 44 -21.06 4.32 38.83
N ASP A 45 -20.78 5.45 39.48
CA ASP A 45 -21.80 6.36 39.98
C ASP A 45 -22.10 7.46 38.96
N ASN A 46 -23.19 8.20 39.20
CA ASN A 46 -23.63 9.28 38.31
C ASN A 46 -23.07 10.66 38.71
N GLY A 47 -22.06 10.70 39.57
CA GLY A 47 -21.39 11.93 39.96
C GLY A 47 -20.59 12.54 38.81
N SER A 48 -20.34 13.86 38.86
CA SER A 48 -19.37 14.47 37.95
C SER A 48 -17.96 13.96 38.29
N PRO A 49 -17.25 13.31 37.36
CA PRO A 49 -15.94 12.74 37.64
C PRO A 49 -14.87 13.83 37.77
N ALA A 50 -13.82 13.54 38.55
CA ALA A 50 -12.62 14.36 38.61
C ALA A 50 -11.52 13.75 37.72
N PRO A 51 -10.56 14.53 37.20
CA PRO A 51 -9.42 13.96 36.49
C PRO A 51 -8.73 12.85 37.31
N GLY A 52 -8.46 11.71 36.69
CA GLY A 52 -7.89 10.53 37.33
C GLY A 52 -8.90 9.53 37.89
N THR A 53 -10.21 9.79 37.80
CA THR A 53 -11.24 8.79 38.15
C THR A 53 -11.18 7.59 37.19
N ILE A 54 -11.26 6.36 37.70
CA ILE A 54 -11.40 5.13 36.90
C ILE A 54 -12.79 4.54 37.14
N ARG A 55 -13.44 4.02 36.10
CA ARG A 55 -14.71 3.27 36.18
C ARG A 55 -14.67 1.99 35.37
N TYR A 56 -15.62 1.10 35.61
CA TYR A 56 -16.02 0.07 34.65
C TYR A 56 -17.34 0.51 34.00
N ASN A 57 -17.34 0.64 32.68
CA ASN A 57 -18.51 1.04 31.91
C ASN A 57 -19.26 -0.22 31.45
N ASP A 58 -20.34 -0.55 32.16
CA ASP A 58 -21.17 -1.74 31.89
C ASP A 58 -21.82 -1.74 30.49
N ALA A 59 -21.95 -0.59 29.84
CA ALA A 59 -22.51 -0.49 28.50
C ALA A 59 -21.49 -0.90 27.42
N THR A 60 -20.20 -0.61 27.65
CA THR A 60 -19.11 -0.91 26.71
C THR A 60 -18.25 -2.10 27.14
N ASN A 61 -18.49 -2.66 28.32
CA ASN A 61 -17.69 -3.72 28.95
C ASN A 61 -16.19 -3.38 29.05
N ASP A 62 -15.88 -2.14 29.46
CA ASP A 62 -14.52 -1.61 29.45
C ASP A 62 -14.16 -0.87 30.75
N PHE A 63 -12.87 -0.86 31.12
CA PHE A 63 -12.37 0.04 32.15
C PHE A 63 -11.96 1.37 31.51
N GLU A 64 -12.45 2.48 32.06
CA GLU A 64 -12.20 3.82 31.52
C GLU A 64 -11.62 4.75 32.60
N GLY A 65 -10.70 5.64 32.23
CA GLY A 65 -10.14 6.71 33.06
C GLY A 65 -10.61 8.09 32.57
N PHE A 66 -11.05 8.96 33.47
CA PHE A 66 -11.47 10.33 33.16
C PHE A 66 -10.26 11.26 33.14
N ASN A 67 -10.02 11.95 32.02
CA ASN A 67 -8.86 12.85 31.87
C ASN A 67 -9.13 14.30 32.30
N GLY A 68 -10.34 14.60 32.78
CA GLY A 68 -10.79 15.95 33.11
C GLY A 68 -11.77 16.57 32.11
N SER A 69 -11.86 16.00 30.90
CA SER A 69 -12.83 16.39 29.88
C SER A 69 -13.69 15.24 29.36
N GLU A 70 -13.15 14.02 29.34
CA GLU A 70 -13.81 12.85 28.77
C GLU A 70 -13.31 11.56 29.44
N TRP A 71 -14.09 10.49 29.32
CA TRP A 71 -13.69 9.14 29.70
C TRP A 71 -12.88 8.50 28.56
N LYS A 72 -11.73 7.90 28.87
CA LYS A 72 -10.85 7.20 27.93
C LYS A 72 -10.68 5.75 28.35
N SER A 73 -10.72 4.82 27.41
CA SER A 73 -10.44 3.41 27.69
C SER A 73 -9.05 3.18 28.29
N LEU A 74 -8.96 2.26 29.24
CA LEU A 74 -7.73 1.76 29.86
C LEU A 74 -7.45 0.29 29.50
N THR A 75 -8.44 -0.43 28.94
CA THR A 75 -8.23 -1.81 28.44
C THR A 75 -8.17 -1.92 26.94
N ALA A 76 -8.59 -0.88 26.21
CA ALA A 76 -8.16 -0.72 24.84
C ALA A 76 -6.64 -0.72 24.84
N SER A 77 -6.08 -1.78 24.25
CA SER A 77 -4.70 -1.71 23.77
C SER A 77 -4.59 -0.44 22.92
N TYR A 78 -3.40 0.17 22.87
CA TYR A 78 -3.12 1.25 21.91
C TYR A 78 -3.13 0.64 20.49
N SER A 79 -4.33 0.31 20.06
CA SER A 79 -4.79 -0.28 18.81
C SER A 79 -5.95 0.58 18.33
N ASP A 80 -5.78 1.91 18.42
CA ASP A 80 -6.47 2.88 17.57
C ASP A 80 -5.73 2.99 16.23
N VAL A 81 -5.30 1.86 15.68
CA VAL A 81 -5.66 1.63 14.29
C VAL A 81 -7.08 1.10 14.38
N PRO A 82 -8.11 1.85 13.94
CA PRO A 82 -9.39 1.22 13.69
C PRO A 82 -9.10 0.07 12.72
N LEU A 83 -9.08 -1.16 13.23
CA LEU A 83 -9.50 -2.27 12.40
C LEU A 83 -10.92 -1.90 12.04
N ILE A 84 -11.09 -1.47 10.80
CA ILE A 84 -12.41 -1.28 10.24
C ILE A 84 -12.97 -2.69 10.09
N ASN A 85 -13.52 -3.21 11.18
CA ASN A 85 -14.19 -4.51 11.26
C ASN A 85 -15.56 -4.50 10.56
N ASN A 86 -15.80 -3.50 9.71
CA ASN A 86 -16.89 -3.52 8.76
C ASN A 86 -16.34 -4.14 7.47
N ALA A 87 -16.71 -5.40 7.19
CA ALA A 87 -16.33 -6.11 5.97
C ALA A 87 -16.56 -5.29 4.70
N ALA A 88 -17.56 -4.40 4.69
CA ALA A 88 -17.91 -3.55 3.56
C ALA A 88 -16.86 -2.45 3.26
N LEU A 89 -16.08 -2.03 4.26
CA LEU A 89 -15.04 -1.01 4.14
C LEU A 89 -13.66 -1.56 3.72
N VAL A 90 -13.48 -2.88 3.67
CA VAL A 90 -12.19 -3.53 3.40
C VAL A 90 -12.17 -4.38 2.11
N GLU A 91 -13.24 -4.35 1.31
CA GLU A 91 -13.28 -5.08 0.03
C GLU A 91 -12.18 -4.61 -0.93
N GLU A 92 -11.30 -5.54 -1.32
CA GLU A 92 -10.04 -5.31 -2.04
C GLU A 92 -9.08 -4.28 -1.41
N GLN A 93 -9.07 -4.10 -0.08
CA GLN A 93 -8.05 -3.27 0.55
C GLN A 93 -6.65 -3.77 0.18
N GLY A 94 -5.75 -2.85 -0.20
CA GLY A 94 -4.40 -3.21 -0.68
C GLY A 94 -4.27 -3.29 -2.20
N TYR A 95 -5.32 -3.03 -2.98
CA TYR A 95 -5.28 -3.22 -4.44
C TYR A 95 -4.23 -2.36 -5.11
N SER A 96 -4.01 -1.18 -4.54
CA SER A 96 -2.92 -0.30 -4.91
C SER A 96 -2.28 0.26 -3.64
N ILE A 97 -0.97 0.49 -3.70
CA ILE A 97 -0.22 1.06 -2.59
C ILE A 97 0.87 1.99 -3.12
N ALA A 98 1.08 3.11 -2.44
CA ALA A 98 2.19 4.02 -2.69
C ALA A 98 2.73 4.60 -1.38
N ILE A 99 4.04 4.83 -1.32
CA ILE A 99 4.73 5.37 -0.15
C ILE A 99 5.60 6.53 -0.59
N HIS A 100 5.56 7.63 0.15
CA HIS A 100 6.50 8.73 0.02
C HIS A 100 6.76 9.35 1.39
N GLY A 101 8.01 9.40 1.81
CA GLY A 101 8.41 9.84 3.14
C GLY A 101 7.70 9.05 4.25
N ASP A 102 7.04 9.77 5.16
CA ASP A 102 6.29 9.21 6.29
C ASP A 102 4.82 8.94 5.97
N PHE A 103 4.42 8.89 4.69
CA PHE A 103 3.03 8.63 4.30
C PHE A 103 2.92 7.40 3.41
N ALA A 104 1.90 6.59 3.68
CA ALA A 104 1.49 5.47 2.85
C ALA A 104 0.02 5.65 2.46
N VAL A 105 -0.31 5.30 1.22
CA VAL A 105 -1.64 5.41 0.65
C VAL A 105 -2.05 4.03 0.16
N VAL A 106 -3.23 3.56 0.56
CA VAL A 106 -3.72 2.21 0.25
C VAL A 106 -5.11 2.32 -0.38
N GLY A 107 -5.26 1.80 -1.60
CA GLY A 107 -6.54 1.73 -2.30
C GLY A 107 -7.34 0.46 -1.98
N ALA A 108 -8.66 0.61 -1.94
CA ALA A 108 -9.66 -0.44 -1.76
C ALA A 108 -10.81 -0.23 -2.76
N PRO A 109 -10.60 -0.49 -4.05
CA PRO A 109 -11.50 -0.05 -5.11
C PRO A 109 -12.83 -0.81 -5.19
N GLN A 110 -12.98 -1.96 -4.52
CA GLN A 110 -14.26 -2.65 -4.42
C GLN A 110 -15.09 -2.22 -3.21
N SER A 111 -14.46 -1.62 -2.19
CA SER A 111 -15.16 -1.18 -0.99
C SER A 111 -16.42 -0.39 -1.30
N ASP A 112 -17.47 -0.67 -0.53
CA ASP A 112 -18.74 0.04 -0.58
C ASP A 112 -18.72 1.37 0.19
N ALA A 113 -17.55 1.76 0.72
CA ALA A 113 -17.32 2.93 1.54
C ALA A 113 -18.22 3.05 2.79
N GLY A 114 -18.79 1.93 3.26
CA GLY A 114 -19.74 1.89 4.36
C GLY A 114 -21.11 2.48 4.00
N VAL A 115 -21.36 2.74 2.71
CA VAL A 115 -22.62 3.34 2.22
C VAL A 115 -23.49 2.35 1.43
N GLY A 116 -23.15 1.05 1.41
CA GLY A 116 -23.97 0.00 0.80
C GLY A 116 -23.98 0.00 -0.73
N LEU A 117 -23.02 0.70 -1.35
CA LEU A 117 -22.88 0.81 -2.81
C LEU A 117 -21.55 0.19 -3.23
N ALA A 118 -21.59 -1.11 -3.56
CA ALA A 118 -20.41 -1.87 -3.96
C ALA A 118 -19.65 -1.21 -5.12
N GLY A 119 -18.32 -1.21 -5.03
CA GLY A 119 -17.43 -0.75 -6.10
C GLY A 119 -17.32 0.77 -6.24
N ILE A 120 -17.71 1.56 -5.24
CA ILE A 120 -17.36 2.99 -5.19
C ILE A 120 -15.86 3.14 -4.99
N GLY A 121 -15.31 2.41 -4.01
CA GLY A 121 -13.90 2.39 -3.67
C GLY A 121 -13.51 3.45 -2.64
N VAL A 122 -12.50 3.11 -1.84
CA VAL A 122 -11.95 3.96 -0.77
C VAL A 122 -10.43 4.01 -0.90
N VAL A 123 -9.84 5.12 -0.46
CA VAL A 123 -8.39 5.23 -0.22
C VAL A 123 -8.14 5.56 1.24
N PHE A 124 -7.22 4.83 1.85
CA PHE A 124 -6.73 5.04 3.21
C PHE A 124 -5.35 5.70 3.19
N VAL A 125 -5.14 6.67 4.07
CA VAL A 125 -3.86 7.34 4.27
C VAL A 125 -3.35 7.01 5.66
N PHE A 126 -2.13 6.50 5.71
CA PHE A 126 -1.40 6.20 6.93
C PHE A 126 -0.21 7.14 7.07
N LYS A 127 0.07 7.55 8.29
CA LYS A 127 1.26 8.32 8.65
C LYS A 127 2.17 7.48 9.53
N ARG A 128 3.47 7.51 9.26
CA ARG A 128 4.47 6.83 10.07
C ARG A 128 4.86 7.70 11.25
N VAL A 129 4.68 7.18 12.45
CA VAL A 129 5.07 7.82 13.71
C VAL A 129 5.77 6.78 14.57
N ASN A 130 6.97 7.10 15.08
CA ASN A 130 7.78 6.18 15.89
C ASN A 130 8.00 4.80 15.23
N LYS A 131 8.23 4.80 13.91
CA LYS A 131 8.43 3.61 13.06
C LYS A 131 7.19 2.71 12.91
N GLN A 132 6.03 3.13 13.38
CA GLN A 132 4.75 2.44 13.21
C GLN A 132 3.86 3.21 12.25
N TRP A 133 3.15 2.51 11.37
CA TRP A 133 2.11 3.11 10.55
C TRP A 133 0.85 3.32 11.39
N GLN A 134 0.30 4.53 11.35
CA GLN A 134 -0.93 4.89 12.03
C GLN A 134 -1.92 5.40 10.99
N TYR A 135 -3.17 4.93 11.08
CA TYR A 135 -4.24 5.46 10.24
C TYR A 135 -4.39 6.97 10.49
N GLN A 136 -4.52 7.74 9.41
CA GLN A 136 -4.69 9.19 9.49
C GLN A 136 -6.01 9.64 8.87
N GLN A 137 -6.32 9.17 7.66
CA GLN A 137 -7.49 9.63 6.90
C GLN A 137 -8.02 8.54 5.97
N GLN A 138 -9.27 8.68 5.55
CA GLN A 138 -9.84 7.94 4.43
C GLN A 138 -10.56 8.91 3.49
N PHE A 139 -10.61 8.56 2.21
CA PHE A 139 -11.26 9.33 1.16
C PHE A 139 -12.08 8.40 0.26
N PHE A 140 -13.28 8.84 -0.06
CA PHE A 140 -14.13 8.26 -1.10
C PHE A 140 -15.01 9.37 -1.68
N TYR A 141 -15.47 9.19 -2.91
CA TYR A 141 -16.37 10.14 -3.57
C TYR A 141 -17.58 9.40 -4.08
N GLY A 142 -18.77 9.77 -3.59
CA GLY A 142 -20.03 9.19 -4.02
C GLY A 142 -20.28 9.50 -5.51
N GLY A 143 -20.07 8.51 -6.37
CA GLY A 143 -20.22 8.63 -7.83
C GLY A 143 -19.02 8.12 -8.62
N ASP A 144 -17.86 8.00 -7.97
CA ASP A 144 -16.68 7.38 -8.54
C ASP A 144 -16.83 5.86 -8.46
N ARG A 145 -16.38 5.15 -9.50
CA ARG A 145 -16.32 3.67 -9.46
C ARG A 145 -14.88 3.21 -9.55
N ARG A 146 -14.55 2.24 -8.71
CA ARG A 146 -13.20 1.71 -8.53
C ARG A 146 -12.21 2.79 -8.08
N PHE A 147 -12.64 3.73 -7.24
CA PHE A 147 -11.77 4.74 -6.64
C PHE A 147 -10.66 4.07 -5.83
N GLY A 148 -9.40 4.44 -6.08
CA GLY A 148 -8.25 3.75 -5.48
C GLY A 148 -7.74 2.54 -6.27
N THR A 149 -8.11 2.40 -7.55
CA THR A 149 -7.52 1.36 -8.43
C THR A 149 -6.01 1.55 -8.60
N SER A 150 -5.58 2.81 -8.63
CA SER A 150 -4.18 3.18 -8.67
C SER A 150 -3.97 4.39 -7.76
N VAL A 151 -2.82 4.46 -7.10
CA VAL A 151 -2.46 5.56 -6.21
C VAL A 151 -1.01 5.95 -6.44
N ALA A 152 -0.71 7.24 -6.34
CA ALA A 152 0.64 7.79 -6.34
C ALA A 152 0.72 8.95 -5.35
N ILE A 153 1.87 9.14 -4.70
CA ILE A 153 2.05 10.16 -3.68
C ILE A 153 3.43 10.83 -3.82
N ASN A 154 3.48 12.14 -3.59
CA ASN A 154 4.70 12.88 -3.32
C ASN A 154 4.53 13.74 -2.05
N ASP A 155 5.44 14.67 -1.80
CA ASP A 155 5.40 15.52 -0.60
C ASP A 155 4.11 16.32 -0.43
N ASN A 156 3.49 16.70 -1.56
CA ASN A 156 2.39 17.66 -1.61
C ASN A 156 1.05 17.06 -2.02
N PHE A 157 1.06 15.98 -2.81
CA PHE A 157 -0.13 15.47 -3.48
C PHE A 157 -0.27 13.96 -3.36
N ILE A 158 -1.54 13.52 -3.30
CA ILE A 158 -1.95 12.14 -3.57
C ILE A 158 -2.79 12.17 -4.85
N PHE A 159 -2.46 11.30 -5.80
CA PHE A 159 -3.23 11.06 -7.02
C PHE A 159 -3.93 9.72 -6.90
N ILE A 160 -5.20 9.67 -7.27
CA ILE A 160 -6.06 8.50 -7.09
C ILE A 160 -6.82 8.24 -8.38
N GLY A 161 -6.59 7.08 -8.99
CA GLY A 161 -7.29 6.63 -10.17
C GLY A 161 -8.63 5.99 -9.85
N ALA A 162 -9.66 6.34 -10.64
CA ALA A 162 -10.99 5.77 -10.60
C ALA A 162 -11.47 5.44 -12.02
N PRO A 163 -10.92 4.39 -12.64
CA PRO A 163 -11.02 4.14 -14.08
C PRO A 163 -12.41 3.73 -14.58
N LEU A 164 -13.36 3.42 -13.69
CA LEU A 164 -14.73 3.07 -14.09
C LEU A 164 -15.74 4.20 -13.79
N THR A 165 -15.26 5.38 -13.41
CA THR A 165 -16.08 6.58 -13.19
C THR A 165 -16.63 7.12 -14.52
N GLY A 166 -17.80 7.77 -14.50
CA GLY A 166 -18.40 8.40 -15.70
C GLY A 166 -19.76 7.87 -16.14
N GLY A 167 -20.45 7.07 -15.31
CA GLY A 167 -21.79 6.56 -15.63
C GLY A 167 -21.77 5.60 -16.83
N LEU A 168 -22.53 5.91 -17.89
CA LEU A 168 -22.69 5.04 -19.07
C LEU A 168 -21.43 4.90 -19.92
N ILE A 169 -20.52 5.89 -19.90
CA ILE A 169 -19.37 5.96 -20.81
C ILE A 169 -18.03 5.57 -20.18
N GLN A 170 -17.99 5.34 -18.85
CA GLN A 170 -16.82 4.86 -18.07
C GLN A 170 -15.48 5.44 -18.56
N ASP A 171 -15.41 6.76 -18.70
CA ASP A 171 -14.24 7.48 -19.23
C ASP A 171 -13.08 7.54 -18.23
N GLY A 172 -13.35 7.24 -16.96
CA GLY A 172 -12.36 7.23 -15.89
C GLY A 172 -11.94 8.63 -15.45
N GLN A 173 -11.28 8.73 -14.30
CA GLN A 173 -10.74 9.98 -13.78
C GLN A 173 -9.57 9.76 -12.83
N VAL A 174 -8.85 10.84 -12.56
CA VAL A 174 -7.84 10.92 -11.49
C VAL A 174 -8.19 12.06 -10.56
N SER A 175 -8.45 11.75 -9.29
CA SER A 175 -8.66 12.73 -8.23
C SER A 175 -7.34 13.08 -7.56
N VAL A 176 -7.20 14.33 -7.11
CA VAL A 176 -6.01 14.86 -6.46
C VAL A 176 -6.36 15.37 -5.08
N LEU A 177 -5.62 14.90 -4.08
CA LEU A 177 -5.61 15.46 -2.74
C LEU A 177 -4.33 16.27 -2.55
N LYS A 178 -4.44 17.43 -1.90
CA LYS A 178 -3.30 18.28 -1.54
C LYS A 178 -3.09 18.26 -0.04
N LYS A 179 -1.83 18.17 0.37
CA LYS A 179 -1.42 18.26 1.76
C LYS A 179 -1.41 19.73 2.21
N VAL A 180 -2.19 20.04 3.23
CA VAL A 180 -2.25 21.35 3.89
C VAL A 180 -2.17 21.13 5.39
N ASN A 181 -1.18 21.76 6.04
CA ASN A 181 -0.95 21.62 7.49
C ASN A 181 -0.81 20.15 7.96
N GLY A 182 -0.18 19.30 7.15
CA GLY A 182 0.07 17.89 7.50
C GLY A 182 -1.11 16.94 7.29
N VAL A 183 -2.20 17.43 6.69
CA VAL A 183 -3.44 16.68 6.41
C VAL A 183 -3.75 16.80 4.92
N PHE A 184 -4.20 15.73 4.28
CA PHE A 184 -4.64 15.77 2.89
C PHE A 184 -6.09 16.23 2.79
N GLN A 185 -6.38 17.04 1.78
CA GLN A 185 -7.72 17.52 1.46
C GLN A 185 -7.94 17.49 -0.04
N TYR A 186 -9.20 17.37 -0.49
CA TYR A 186 -9.50 17.44 -1.92
C TYR A 186 -8.93 18.71 -2.54
N PHE A 187 -8.32 18.57 -3.71
CA PHE A 187 -7.76 19.70 -4.45
C PHE A 187 -8.42 19.87 -5.82
N THR A 188 -8.39 18.82 -6.65
CA THR A 188 -8.93 18.86 -8.00
C THR A 188 -9.10 17.45 -8.56
N GLN A 189 -9.56 17.33 -9.81
CA GLN A 189 -9.59 16.08 -10.56
C GLN A 189 -9.33 16.32 -12.05
N PHE A 190 -8.82 15.31 -12.74
CA PHE A 190 -8.61 15.32 -14.20
C PHE A 190 -9.34 14.17 -14.88
N ARG A 191 -9.66 14.37 -16.14
CA ARG A 191 -10.15 13.37 -17.09
C ARG A 191 -9.38 13.51 -18.39
N ALA A 192 -9.42 12.49 -19.22
CA ALA A 192 -8.87 12.56 -20.58
C ALA A 192 -9.42 13.78 -21.33
N THR A 193 -8.53 14.56 -21.97
CA THR A 193 -8.91 15.75 -22.76
C THR A 193 -9.70 15.40 -24.01
N THR A 194 -9.49 14.20 -24.53
CA THR A 194 -10.18 13.63 -25.69
C THR A 194 -11.02 12.47 -25.18
N ARG A 195 -12.34 12.65 -25.12
CA ARG A 195 -13.27 11.60 -24.69
C ARG A 195 -13.54 10.66 -25.85
N VAL A 196 -12.63 9.70 -26.08
CA VAL A 196 -12.97 8.53 -26.87
C VAL A 196 -13.61 7.52 -25.92
N ASP A 197 -14.70 6.90 -26.33
CA ASP A 197 -15.51 6.07 -25.42
C ASP A 197 -14.67 4.97 -24.75
N LEU A 198 -14.79 4.86 -23.41
CA LEU A 198 -14.24 3.80 -22.57
C LEU A 198 -12.70 3.78 -22.39
N GLU A 199 -12.05 4.95 -22.28
CA GLU A 199 -10.57 5.04 -22.11
C GLU A 199 -10.04 4.52 -20.75
N LYS A 200 -10.88 4.24 -19.74
CA LYS A 200 -10.45 3.76 -18.39
C LYS A 200 -9.30 4.60 -17.80
N TYR A 201 -9.40 5.91 -17.95
CA TYR A 201 -8.38 6.87 -17.50
C TYR A 201 -8.11 6.73 -16.00
N GLY A 202 -6.84 6.70 -15.60
CA GLY A 202 -6.46 6.43 -14.22
C GLY A 202 -6.38 4.93 -13.89
N THR A 203 -6.22 4.06 -14.89
CA THR A 203 -5.98 2.63 -14.65
C THR A 203 -4.65 2.40 -13.93
N SER A 204 -3.62 3.14 -14.32
CA SER A 204 -2.29 3.09 -13.71
C SER A 204 -1.77 4.52 -13.53
N LEU A 205 -0.95 4.71 -12.49
CA LEU A 205 -0.31 5.98 -12.16
C LEU A 205 1.16 5.73 -11.90
N SER A 206 2.01 6.60 -12.45
CA SER A 206 3.43 6.65 -12.11
C SER A 206 3.83 8.09 -11.88
N LEU A 207 4.56 8.35 -10.80
CA LEU A 207 4.95 9.69 -10.37
C LEU A 207 6.43 9.70 -10.03
N HIS A 208 7.18 10.61 -10.65
CA HIS A 208 8.58 10.84 -10.32
C HIS A 208 8.91 12.32 -10.45
N GLY A 209 9.36 12.92 -9.34
CA GLY A 209 9.55 14.36 -9.24
C GLY A 209 8.28 15.10 -9.66
N ASN A 210 8.38 15.89 -10.74
CA ASN A 210 7.29 16.69 -11.26
C ASN A 210 6.53 16.06 -12.44
N TYR A 211 6.83 14.81 -12.81
CA TYR A 211 6.17 14.11 -13.92
C TYR A 211 5.19 13.08 -13.40
N LEU A 212 3.95 13.20 -13.81
CA LEU A 212 2.87 12.23 -13.57
C LEU A 212 2.49 11.59 -14.91
N ALA A 213 2.55 10.27 -15.00
CA ALA A 213 2.04 9.53 -16.14
C ALA A 213 0.77 8.76 -15.73
N ILE A 214 -0.25 8.83 -16.58
CA ILE A 214 -1.58 8.27 -16.33
C ILE A 214 -1.95 7.32 -17.45
N GLY A 215 -2.19 6.06 -17.10
CA GLY A 215 -2.54 5.01 -18.04
C GLY A 215 -4.03 4.88 -18.30
N CYS A 216 -4.34 4.59 -19.55
CA CYS A 216 -5.65 4.33 -20.10
C CYS A 216 -5.57 2.99 -20.83
N ARG A 217 -5.78 1.86 -20.14
CA ARG A 217 -5.57 0.51 -20.73
C ARG A 217 -6.49 0.17 -21.90
N GLY A 218 -7.50 1.00 -22.12
CA GLY A 218 -8.57 0.79 -23.07
C GLY A 218 -9.63 -0.25 -22.68
N HIS A 219 -10.63 -0.46 -23.54
CA HIS A 219 -11.76 -1.35 -23.31
C HIS A 219 -11.69 -2.63 -24.15
N PHE A 220 -12.23 -3.72 -23.57
CA PHE A 220 -12.26 -5.07 -24.12
C PHE A 220 -13.30 -5.28 -25.26
N ASN A 221 -14.08 -4.25 -25.62
CA ASN A 221 -15.23 -4.47 -26.51
C ASN A 221 -14.79 -4.36 -27.97
N ALA A 222 -14.70 -5.53 -28.62
CA ALA A 222 -14.52 -5.64 -30.06
C ALA A 222 -15.59 -4.82 -30.79
N GLY A 223 -15.16 -3.90 -31.66
CA GLY A 223 -16.05 -3.09 -32.50
C GLY A 223 -16.03 -1.59 -32.25
N ILE A 224 -15.26 -1.07 -31.28
CA ILE A 224 -15.03 0.38 -31.11
C ILE A 224 -13.63 0.72 -31.65
N PRO A 225 -13.51 1.36 -32.83
CA PRO A 225 -12.24 1.85 -33.33
C PRO A 225 -11.61 2.86 -32.37
N GLY A 226 -10.29 2.76 -32.12
CA GLY A 226 -9.54 3.75 -31.34
C GLY A 226 -9.28 3.40 -29.86
N ASN A 227 -9.61 2.19 -29.42
CA ASN A 227 -9.45 1.79 -28.01
C ASN A 227 -8.26 0.84 -27.77
N ALA A 228 -7.09 1.23 -28.28
CA ALA A 228 -5.84 0.47 -28.19
C ALA A 228 -5.05 0.70 -26.90
N GLY A 229 -5.54 1.62 -26.07
CA GLY A 229 -4.88 2.14 -24.88
C GLY A 229 -3.97 3.33 -25.16
N SER A 230 -3.78 4.17 -24.15
CA SER A 230 -2.98 5.40 -24.22
C SER A 230 -2.37 5.76 -22.87
N VAL A 231 -1.37 6.64 -22.89
CA VAL A 231 -0.74 7.21 -21.70
C VAL A 231 -0.74 8.73 -21.83
N TYR A 232 -1.17 9.41 -20.78
CA TYR A 232 -1.13 10.87 -20.69
C TYR A 232 -0.03 11.29 -19.73
N ILE A 233 0.79 12.26 -20.14
CA ILE A 233 1.91 12.77 -19.35
C ILE A 233 1.58 14.19 -18.90
N TYR A 234 1.73 14.44 -17.60
CA TYR A 234 1.51 15.72 -16.96
C TYR A 234 2.77 16.21 -16.28
N LYS A 235 3.00 17.53 -16.33
CA LYS A 235 4.00 18.23 -15.53
C LYS A 235 3.34 19.01 -14.41
N ILE A 236 3.87 18.85 -13.21
CA ILE A 236 3.41 19.52 -11.99
C ILE A 236 4.34 20.70 -11.72
N SER A 237 3.79 21.91 -11.69
CA SER A 237 4.55 23.12 -11.35
C SER A 237 3.67 24.13 -10.65
N ASN A 238 4.06 24.58 -9.46
CA ASN A 238 3.30 25.58 -8.68
C ASN A 238 1.83 25.19 -8.49
N ASP A 239 1.57 23.94 -8.12
CA ASP A 239 0.23 23.35 -7.99
C ASP A 239 -0.62 23.34 -9.29
N VAL A 240 0.00 23.62 -10.44
CA VAL A 240 -0.63 23.51 -11.77
C VAL A 240 -0.20 22.22 -12.44
N PHE A 241 -1.20 21.50 -12.98
CA PHE A 241 -1.03 20.24 -13.71
C PHE A 241 -1.20 20.50 -15.20
N THR A 242 -0.09 20.51 -15.93
CA THR A 242 -0.08 20.77 -17.37
C THR A 242 0.06 19.46 -18.12
N GLN A 243 -0.93 19.08 -18.93
CA GLN A 243 -0.79 17.94 -19.84
C GLN A 243 0.26 18.28 -20.92
N LEU A 244 1.36 17.54 -20.94
CA LEU A 244 2.43 17.69 -21.92
C LEU A 244 2.11 16.94 -23.21
N GLN A 245 1.65 15.70 -23.07
CA GLN A 245 1.57 14.77 -24.20
C GLN A 245 0.53 13.67 -23.94
N ARG A 246 -0.08 13.18 -25.02
CA ARG A 246 -0.78 11.89 -25.10
C ARG A 246 0.06 10.97 -25.99
N ILE A 247 0.31 9.75 -25.54
CA ILE A 247 0.98 8.68 -26.29
C ILE A 247 -0.04 7.57 -26.51
N ASP A 248 -0.34 7.30 -27.77
CA ASP A 248 -1.21 6.20 -28.16
C ASP A 248 -0.43 4.90 -28.34
N ASN A 249 -1.13 3.78 -28.20
CA ASN A 249 -0.56 2.49 -28.57
C ASN A 249 -0.03 2.55 -30.02
N PRO A 250 1.27 2.26 -30.25
CA PRO A 250 1.91 2.43 -31.55
C PRO A 250 1.33 1.53 -32.65
N THR A 251 0.67 0.42 -32.28
CA THR A 251 0.04 -0.47 -33.27
C THR A 251 -1.40 -0.06 -33.60
N GLY A 252 -2.04 0.74 -32.74
CA GLY A 252 -3.47 1.07 -32.85
C GLY A 252 -4.42 -0.11 -32.68
N ILE A 253 -3.92 -1.30 -32.30
CA ILE A 253 -4.72 -2.52 -32.17
C ILE A 253 -5.41 -2.53 -30.79
N PRO A 254 -6.74 -2.67 -30.73
CA PRO A 254 -7.48 -2.83 -29.47
C PRO A 254 -7.01 -4.02 -28.62
N ASN A 255 -7.33 -4.01 -27.33
CA ASN A 255 -7.13 -5.14 -26.40
C ASN A 255 -5.69 -5.53 -26.05
N GLN A 256 -4.69 -4.75 -26.47
CA GLN A 256 -3.29 -5.01 -26.13
C GLN A 256 -2.90 -4.55 -24.71
N GLU A 257 -3.82 -3.89 -23.99
CA GLU A 257 -3.61 -3.36 -22.64
C GLU A 257 -2.45 -2.33 -22.54
N PHE A 258 -2.18 -1.57 -23.60
CA PHE A 258 -1.17 -0.50 -23.56
C PHE A 258 -1.51 0.52 -22.47
N GLY A 259 -0.57 0.82 -21.58
CA GLY A 259 -0.78 1.68 -20.42
C GLY A 259 -1.30 0.95 -19.18
N VAL A 260 -1.33 -0.39 -19.17
CA VAL A 260 -1.69 -1.17 -17.97
C VAL A 260 -0.69 -0.98 -16.82
N SER A 261 0.58 -0.77 -17.14
CA SER A 261 1.65 -0.48 -16.19
C SER A 261 2.57 0.59 -16.79
N ILE A 262 3.09 1.46 -15.91
CA ILE A 262 3.88 2.61 -16.34
C ILE A 262 4.98 2.86 -15.32
N ALA A 263 6.18 3.18 -15.81
CA ALA A 263 7.21 3.84 -15.03
C ALA A 263 7.68 5.10 -15.76
N VAL A 264 7.72 6.23 -15.06
CA VAL A 264 8.15 7.51 -15.62
C VAL A 264 9.26 8.13 -14.76
N ASP A 265 10.24 8.74 -15.42
CA ASP A 265 11.13 9.74 -14.84
C ASP A 265 11.33 10.91 -15.81
N SER A 266 12.19 11.88 -15.49
CA SER A 266 12.45 13.04 -16.35
C SER A 266 13.09 12.71 -17.71
N SER A 267 13.67 11.53 -17.86
CA SER A 267 14.45 11.09 -19.02
C SER A 267 13.77 9.99 -19.85
N VAL A 268 12.98 9.12 -19.22
CA VAL A 268 12.42 7.91 -19.82
C VAL A 268 11.01 7.67 -19.32
N LEU A 269 10.16 7.20 -20.23
CA LEU A 269 8.87 6.61 -19.93
C LEU A 269 8.89 5.16 -20.44
N VAL A 270 8.47 4.24 -19.60
CA VAL A 270 8.33 2.81 -19.91
C VAL A 270 6.87 2.42 -19.76
N VAL A 271 6.29 1.84 -20.80
CA VAL A 271 4.85 1.52 -20.86
C VAL A 271 4.65 0.04 -21.18
N GLY A 272 3.93 -0.66 -20.31
CA GLY A 272 3.54 -2.04 -20.54
C GLY A 272 2.31 -2.16 -21.43
N ALA A 273 2.31 -3.19 -22.28
CA ALA A 273 1.15 -3.66 -23.04
C ALA A 273 1.09 -5.19 -22.91
N SER A 274 0.54 -5.68 -21.79
CA SER A 274 0.66 -7.08 -21.40
C SER A 274 -0.07 -8.07 -22.31
N LYS A 275 -0.87 -7.59 -23.26
CA LYS A 275 -1.53 -8.43 -24.27
C LYS A 275 -1.11 -8.10 -25.70
N ALA A 276 -0.07 -7.28 -25.87
CA ALA A 276 0.48 -7.03 -27.19
C ALA A 276 1.11 -8.32 -27.78
N PRO A 277 0.86 -8.64 -29.05
CA PRO A 277 1.51 -9.75 -29.73
C PRO A 277 2.96 -9.40 -30.02
N SER A 278 3.89 -10.31 -29.74
CA SER A 278 5.24 -10.26 -30.30
C SER A 278 5.27 -10.98 -31.65
N SER A 279 6.37 -10.86 -32.40
CA SER A 279 6.53 -11.57 -33.68
C SER A 279 6.27 -13.07 -33.51
N GLY A 280 5.20 -13.58 -34.13
CA GLY A 280 4.86 -15.00 -34.17
C GLY A 280 3.89 -15.52 -33.10
N ASP A 281 3.24 -14.67 -32.30
CA ASP A 281 2.33 -15.12 -31.22
C ASP A 281 1.11 -14.20 -31.01
N ALA A 282 0.06 -14.72 -30.37
CA ALA A 282 -1.25 -14.11 -30.18
C ALA A 282 -1.35 -13.12 -29.00
N GLY A 283 -0.28 -12.89 -28.23
CA GLY A 283 -0.31 -11.88 -27.14
C GLY A 283 0.45 -12.28 -25.87
N ARG A 284 1.79 -12.38 -25.96
CA ARG A 284 2.64 -12.64 -24.79
C ARG A 284 2.99 -11.41 -23.95
N GLY A 285 2.73 -10.22 -24.51
CA GLY A 285 3.01 -8.93 -23.89
C GLY A 285 4.30 -8.29 -24.39
N MET A 286 4.32 -6.96 -24.38
CA MET A 286 5.46 -6.13 -24.80
C MET A 286 5.63 -4.94 -23.87
N VAL A 287 6.83 -4.34 -23.88
CA VAL A 287 7.12 -3.10 -23.18
C VAL A 287 7.68 -2.07 -24.15
N TYR A 288 7.15 -0.86 -24.14
CA TYR A 288 7.56 0.23 -25.02
C TYR A 288 8.32 1.28 -24.23
N VAL A 289 9.46 1.72 -24.76
CA VAL A 289 10.33 2.72 -24.14
C VAL A 289 10.28 4.00 -24.96
N TYR A 290 10.09 5.11 -24.27
CA TYR A 290 10.12 6.45 -24.84
C TYR A 290 11.18 7.28 -24.10
N LYS A 291 12.00 8.02 -24.84
CA LYS A 291 12.99 8.95 -24.28
C LYS A 291 12.48 10.37 -24.33
N ASN A 292 12.66 11.11 -23.25
CA ASN A 292 12.44 12.55 -23.26
C ASN A 292 13.49 13.20 -24.18
N SER A 293 13.03 13.88 -25.23
CA SER A 293 13.85 14.59 -26.22
C SER A 293 14.57 15.83 -25.66
N GLY A 294 14.45 16.10 -24.36
CA GLY A 294 15.06 17.26 -23.67
C GLY A 294 14.12 18.47 -23.58
N SER A 295 12.91 18.37 -24.12
CA SER A 295 11.91 19.45 -24.15
C SER A 295 10.54 19.00 -23.61
N ASP A 296 10.55 18.16 -22.57
CA ASP A 296 9.33 17.59 -21.96
C ASP A 296 8.45 16.80 -22.94
N ASN A 297 9.07 16.19 -23.95
CA ASN A 297 8.40 15.46 -25.01
C ASN A 297 9.04 14.08 -25.16
N TYR A 298 8.27 13.04 -24.89
CA TYR A 298 8.72 11.65 -24.89
C TYR A 298 8.51 11.05 -26.29
N VAL A 299 9.60 10.67 -26.92
CA VAL A 299 9.63 10.12 -28.29
C VAL A 299 9.93 8.63 -28.21
N PHE A 300 9.26 7.83 -29.04
CA PHE A 300 9.48 6.38 -29.10
C PHE A 300 10.97 6.09 -29.34
N ALA A 301 11.56 5.27 -28.47
CA ALA A 301 12.95 4.84 -28.58
C ALA A 301 13.02 3.42 -29.13
N ASN A 302 12.41 2.47 -28.43
CA ASN A 302 12.44 1.06 -28.81
C ASN A 302 11.36 0.24 -28.08
N THR A 303 11.23 -1.01 -28.49
CA THR A 303 10.43 -2.03 -27.81
C THR A 303 11.35 -3.02 -27.10
N ILE A 304 10.91 -3.48 -25.93
CA ILE A 304 11.52 -4.55 -25.15
C ILE A 304 10.62 -5.78 -25.28
N GLU A 305 11.24 -6.88 -25.69
CA GLU A 305 10.62 -8.20 -25.89
C GLU A 305 11.54 -9.27 -25.30
N TYR A 306 10.99 -10.45 -24.99
CA TYR A 306 11.76 -11.62 -24.60
C TYR A 306 11.44 -12.79 -25.53
N ALA A 307 12.44 -13.63 -25.80
CA ALA A 307 12.32 -14.73 -26.75
C ALA A 307 12.11 -16.09 -26.08
N LEU A 308 12.73 -16.31 -24.92
CA LEU A 308 12.82 -17.64 -24.30
C LEU A 308 11.49 -18.03 -23.63
N TYR A 309 11.00 -19.23 -23.95
CA TYR A 309 9.74 -19.82 -23.44
C TYR A 309 8.47 -19.00 -23.70
N GLY A 310 8.54 -17.96 -24.53
CA GLY A 310 7.41 -17.06 -24.72
C GLY A 310 6.20 -17.78 -25.34
N ALA A 311 5.06 -17.64 -24.69
CA ALA A 311 3.75 -18.11 -25.11
C ALA A 311 2.68 -17.02 -24.93
N ALA A 312 1.56 -17.19 -25.61
CA ALA A 312 0.41 -16.30 -25.42
C ALA A 312 0.02 -16.26 -23.93
N GLU A 313 -0.42 -15.10 -23.46
CA GLU A 313 -0.88 -14.90 -22.08
C GLU A 313 0.20 -14.94 -20.99
N ASP A 314 1.49 -14.93 -21.34
CA ASP A 314 2.58 -14.77 -20.38
C ASP A 314 2.53 -13.42 -19.63
N ASN A 315 1.81 -12.44 -20.19
CA ASN A 315 1.57 -11.12 -19.63
C ASN A 315 2.85 -10.31 -19.34
N PHE A 316 3.86 -10.39 -20.21
CA PHE A 316 5.07 -9.57 -20.08
C PHE A 316 4.72 -8.07 -20.13
N GLY A 317 5.23 -7.31 -19.16
CA GLY A 317 4.84 -5.90 -19.00
C GLY A 317 3.60 -5.69 -18.13
N LYS A 318 3.11 -6.72 -17.42
CA LYS A 318 1.94 -6.55 -16.53
C LYS A 318 2.20 -5.61 -15.36
N SER A 319 3.42 -5.63 -14.84
CA SER A 319 3.89 -4.76 -13.76
C SER A 319 5.28 -4.24 -14.12
N ILE A 320 5.54 -2.96 -13.84
CA ILE A 320 6.81 -2.31 -14.15
C ILE A 320 7.18 -1.41 -12.98
N ALA A 321 8.43 -1.48 -12.54
CA ALA A 321 9.02 -0.51 -11.63
C ALA A 321 10.39 -0.06 -12.17
N MET A 322 10.75 1.18 -11.87
CA MET A 322 11.99 1.79 -12.32
C MET A 322 12.65 2.51 -11.15
N TYR A 323 13.97 2.40 -11.07
CA TYR A 323 14.79 3.20 -10.18
C TYR A 323 16.09 3.56 -10.90
N GLU A 324 16.31 4.86 -11.09
CA GLU A 324 17.47 5.43 -11.78
C GLU A 324 17.73 4.82 -13.17
N HIS A 325 18.71 3.91 -13.27
CA HIS A 325 19.21 3.33 -14.50
C HIS A 325 18.72 1.88 -14.68
N ARG A 326 17.75 1.42 -13.88
CA ARG A 326 17.26 0.04 -13.90
C ARG A 326 15.74 0.00 -13.95
N ILE A 327 15.24 -1.02 -14.65
CA ILE A 327 13.83 -1.40 -14.65
C ILE A 327 13.69 -2.85 -14.23
N VAL A 328 12.53 -3.17 -13.67
CA VAL A 328 12.01 -4.52 -13.48
C VAL A 328 10.66 -4.62 -14.16
N ILE A 329 10.45 -5.73 -14.88
CA ILE A 329 9.25 -6.03 -15.65
C ILE A 329 8.71 -7.38 -15.17
N GLY A 330 7.46 -7.41 -14.75
CA GLY A 330 6.75 -8.63 -14.39
C GLY A 330 6.19 -9.37 -15.61
N CYS A 331 6.26 -10.70 -15.54
CA CYS A 331 5.73 -11.64 -16.53
C CYS A 331 5.04 -12.81 -15.81
N PRO A 332 3.90 -12.56 -15.15
CA PRO A 332 3.31 -13.51 -14.21
C PRO A 332 2.76 -14.78 -14.87
N GLY A 333 2.39 -14.73 -16.14
CA GLY A 333 1.87 -15.91 -16.86
C GLY A 333 2.96 -16.82 -17.41
N LEU A 334 4.25 -16.47 -17.27
CA LEU A 334 5.32 -17.22 -17.93
C LEU A 334 5.34 -18.69 -17.50
N ASP A 335 5.27 -19.56 -18.49
CA ASP A 335 5.51 -21.00 -18.36
C ASP A 335 7.01 -21.30 -18.50
N ILE A 336 7.54 -22.13 -17.59
CA ILE A 336 8.93 -22.62 -17.65
C ILE A 336 8.89 -24.13 -17.51
N PRO A 337 8.86 -24.88 -18.63
CA PRO A 337 8.65 -26.32 -18.61
C PRO A 337 9.60 -27.04 -17.63
N PRO A 338 9.08 -27.97 -16.81
CA PRO A 338 7.73 -28.55 -16.85
C PRO A 338 6.66 -27.76 -16.05
N LEU A 339 6.96 -26.57 -15.55
CA LEU A 339 6.11 -25.81 -14.63
C LEU A 339 5.29 -24.76 -15.40
N ASN A 340 3.98 -24.79 -15.20
CA ASN A 340 3.06 -23.81 -15.81
C ASN A 340 2.75 -22.69 -14.82
N ASN A 341 2.55 -21.47 -15.34
CA ASN A 341 2.18 -20.25 -14.61
C ASN A 341 3.04 -19.99 -13.37
N ILE A 342 4.33 -20.32 -13.47
CA ILE A 342 5.31 -20.02 -12.43
C ILE A 342 5.57 -18.51 -12.37
N GLY A 343 5.55 -17.85 -13.52
CA GLY A 343 5.86 -16.44 -13.67
C GLY A 343 7.35 -16.12 -13.51
N ALA A 344 7.72 -14.94 -13.98
CA ALA A 344 9.07 -14.40 -13.86
C ALA A 344 9.07 -12.88 -13.68
N ILE A 345 10.22 -12.38 -13.25
CA ILE A 345 10.58 -10.98 -13.42
C ILE A 345 11.78 -10.89 -14.36
N PHE A 346 11.83 -9.81 -15.13
CA PHE A 346 12.94 -9.45 -15.99
C PHE A 346 13.52 -8.14 -15.50
N THR A 347 14.84 -8.08 -15.30
CA THR A 347 15.54 -6.84 -14.96
C THR A 347 16.36 -6.37 -16.14
N CYS A 348 16.42 -5.06 -16.36
CA CYS A 348 17.23 -4.45 -17.40
C CYS A 348 17.91 -3.20 -16.86
N ALA A 349 19.21 -3.06 -17.10
CA ALA A 349 19.94 -1.83 -16.86
C ALA A 349 20.10 -1.06 -18.17
N LYS A 350 20.13 0.28 -18.08
CA LYS A 350 20.48 1.15 -19.20
C LYS A 350 21.86 0.75 -19.74
N ASP A 351 22.01 0.68 -21.05
CA ASP A 351 23.30 0.51 -21.71
C ASP A 351 24.14 1.80 -21.64
N GLY A 352 25.31 1.81 -22.28
CA GLY A 352 26.19 2.99 -22.34
C GLY A 352 25.56 4.21 -23.03
N ASN A 353 24.48 4.04 -23.79
CA ASN A 353 23.72 5.10 -24.47
C ASN A 353 22.46 5.52 -23.69
N GLY A 354 22.26 4.96 -22.50
CA GLY A 354 21.07 5.23 -21.69
C GLY A 354 19.81 4.49 -22.15
N ASP A 355 19.93 3.45 -22.97
CA ASP A 355 18.83 2.66 -23.53
C ASP A 355 18.56 1.38 -22.74
N PHE A 356 17.28 1.02 -22.61
CA PHE A 356 16.88 -0.30 -22.14
C PHE A 356 16.67 -1.21 -23.35
N LEU A 357 17.49 -2.25 -23.49
CA LEU A 357 17.50 -3.13 -24.66
C LEU A 357 17.08 -4.55 -24.29
N SER A 358 16.36 -5.24 -25.18
CA SER A 358 16.01 -6.65 -25.02
C SER A 358 17.22 -7.55 -24.79
N SER A 359 18.37 -7.21 -25.37
CA SER A 359 19.64 -7.95 -25.19
C SER A 359 20.20 -7.89 -23.77
N ASN A 360 19.75 -6.92 -22.97
CA ASN A 360 20.21 -6.70 -21.60
C ASN A 360 19.19 -7.21 -20.56
N LEU A 361 18.18 -7.96 -20.99
CA LEU A 361 17.21 -8.56 -20.08
C LEU A 361 17.84 -9.73 -19.33
N GLU A 362 17.76 -9.66 -18.01
CA GLU A 362 18.07 -10.77 -17.11
C GLU A 362 16.78 -11.33 -16.52
N ILE A 363 16.50 -12.61 -16.78
CA ILE A 363 15.36 -13.30 -16.17
C ILE A 363 15.69 -13.73 -14.74
N ARG A 364 14.71 -13.62 -13.85
CA ARG A 364 14.70 -14.26 -12.53
C ARG A 364 13.38 -14.99 -12.37
N THR A 365 13.47 -16.30 -12.19
CA THR A 365 12.32 -17.17 -11.97
C THR A 365 11.97 -17.22 -10.50
N HIS A 366 10.80 -17.77 -10.19
CA HIS A 366 10.38 -18.00 -8.82
C HIS A 366 11.43 -18.85 -8.06
N PRO A 367 11.92 -18.42 -6.89
CA PRO A 367 13.10 -19.02 -6.25
C PRO A 367 12.91 -20.46 -5.73
N PHE A 368 11.67 -20.95 -5.68
CA PHE A 368 11.33 -22.30 -5.22
C PHE A 368 10.55 -23.14 -6.24
N ASP A 369 10.46 -22.67 -7.50
CA ASP A 369 9.88 -23.47 -8.58
C ASP A 369 8.48 -24.04 -8.32
N THR A 370 7.63 -23.29 -7.62
CA THR A 370 6.27 -23.74 -7.32
C THR A 370 5.30 -23.33 -8.44
N PRO A 371 4.56 -24.26 -9.07
CA PRO A 371 3.56 -23.96 -10.08
C PRO A 371 2.48 -22.98 -9.60
N GLU A 372 1.84 -22.31 -10.56
CA GLU A 372 0.68 -21.44 -10.36
C GLU A 372 0.92 -20.33 -9.32
N THR A 373 2.16 -19.88 -9.19
CA THR A 373 2.49 -18.77 -8.29
C THR A 373 2.30 -17.42 -8.93
N PHE A 374 2.33 -17.32 -10.25
CA PHE A 374 2.23 -16.05 -10.97
C PHE A 374 3.25 -15.02 -10.45
N PHE A 375 4.49 -15.45 -10.26
CA PHE A 375 5.58 -14.60 -9.79
C PHE A 375 5.83 -13.42 -10.74
N GLY A 376 6.00 -12.22 -10.19
CA GLY A 376 6.08 -10.98 -10.98
C GLY A 376 4.72 -10.33 -11.24
N LYS A 377 3.66 -10.75 -10.55
CA LYS A 377 2.34 -10.10 -10.57
C LYS A 377 2.41 -8.62 -10.23
N SER A 378 3.23 -8.29 -9.25
CA SER A 378 3.56 -6.94 -8.82
C SER A 378 5.06 -6.85 -8.60
N VAL A 379 5.64 -5.68 -8.87
CA VAL A 379 7.06 -5.43 -8.69
C VAL A 379 7.26 -4.03 -8.10
N ALA A 380 8.28 -3.89 -7.26
CA ALA A 380 8.71 -2.59 -6.76
C ALA A 380 10.24 -2.58 -6.64
N MET A 381 10.87 -1.44 -6.87
CA MET A 381 12.32 -1.31 -6.82
C MET A 381 12.71 0.04 -6.25
N HIS A 382 13.72 0.05 -5.38
CA HIS A 382 14.35 1.27 -4.92
C HIS A 382 15.75 0.96 -4.40
N ASN A 383 16.74 1.74 -4.81
CA ASN A 383 18.15 1.48 -4.53
C ASN A 383 18.55 0.05 -4.94
N ASN A 384 19.12 -0.69 -3.98
CA ASN A 384 19.62 -2.03 -4.14
C ASN A 384 18.59 -3.11 -3.79
N ILE A 385 17.31 -2.74 -3.63
CA ILE A 385 16.22 -3.65 -3.25
C ILE A 385 15.21 -3.76 -4.39
N LEU A 386 14.84 -5.00 -4.71
CA LEU A 386 13.75 -5.34 -5.60
C LEU A 386 12.79 -6.25 -4.84
N LEU A 387 11.49 -5.95 -4.96
CA LEU A 387 10.41 -6.79 -4.47
C LEU A 387 9.63 -7.35 -5.65
N ALA A 388 9.29 -8.64 -5.57
CA ALA A 388 8.45 -9.31 -6.55
C ALA A 388 7.36 -10.10 -5.83
N GLY A 389 6.11 -9.85 -6.21
CA GLY A 389 4.93 -10.49 -5.64
C GLY A 389 4.48 -11.71 -6.43
N SER A 390 3.83 -12.63 -5.74
CA SER A 390 3.17 -13.81 -6.30
C SER A 390 1.82 -14.02 -5.60
N ASN A 391 1.07 -15.05 -6.00
CA ASN A 391 -0.13 -15.48 -5.29
C ASN A 391 0.14 -15.98 -3.88
N LYS A 392 1.38 -16.39 -3.56
CA LYS A 392 1.71 -17.07 -2.30
C LYS A 392 2.51 -16.21 -1.33
N ALA A 393 3.37 -15.35 -1.86
CA ALA A 393 4.34 -14.62 -1.06
C ALA A 393 4.95 -13.44 -1.82
N VAL A 394 5.76 -12.67 -1.10
CA VAL A 394 6.59 -11.61 -1.68
C VAL A 394 8.05 -11.89 -1.40
N TYR A 395 8.86 -11.72 -2.43
CA TYR A 395 10.27 -12.09 -2.44
C TYR A 395 11.11 -10.83 -2.55
N GLU A 396 12.11 -10.72 -1.67
CA GLU A 396 13.11 -9.66 -1.70
C GLU A 396 14.36 -10.14 -2.41
N TYR A 397 14.83 -9.32 -3.34
CA TYR A 397 16.11 -9.47 -4.02
C TYR A 397 16.98 -8.27 -3.67
N LEU A 398 18.26 -8.54 -3.46
CA LEU A 398 19.29 -7.52 -3.28
C LEU A 398 20.24 -7.54 -4.46
N THR A 399 20.71 -6.37 -4.88
CA THR A 399 21.78 -6.28 -5.89
C THR A 399 23.14 -6.15 -5.22
N PHE A 400 24.07 -7.00 -5.64
CA PHE A 400 25.49 -6.95 -5.30
C PHE A 400 26.28 -6.95 -6.61
N ASP A 401 27.13 -5.94 -6.80
CA ASP A 401 27.93 -5.75 -8.03
C ASP A 401 27.10 -5.79 -9.32
N GLY A 402 25.88 -5.22 -9.28
CA GLY A 402 24.97 -5.16 -10.43
C GLY A 402 24.08 -6.38 -10.62
N LEU A 403 24.35 -7.50 -9.94
CA LEU A 403 23.58 -8.74 -10.07
C LEU A 403 22.51 -8.85 -8.98
N TRP A 404 21.26 -9.10 -9.38
CA TRP A 404 20.16 -9.36 -8.46
C TRP A 404 20.20 -10.79 -7.92
N GLN A 405 20.23 -10.92 -6.59
CA GLN A 405 20.23 -12.19 -5.86
C GLN A 405 19.03 -12.26 -4.93
N TYR A 406 18.37 -13.42 -4.89
CA TYR A 406 17.31 -13.67 -3.92
C TYR A 406 17.89 -13.57 -2.50
N HIS A 407 17.20 -12.83 -1.63
CA HIS A 407 17.60 -12.62 -0.25
C HIS A 407 16.69 -13.40 0.71
N LYS A 408 15.38 -13.14 0.65
CA LYS A 408 14.42 -13.77 1.57
C LYS A 408 12.98 -13.62 1.08
N ILE A 409 12.09 -14.43 1.67
CA ILE A 409 10.65 -14.16 1.66
C ILE A 409 10.33 -13.13 2.74
N VAL A 410 9.43 -12.20 2.42
CA VAL A 410 9.11 -11.07 3.30
C VAL A 410 7.68 -11.07 3.83
N SER A 411 6.78 -11.79 3.16
CA SER A 411 5.49 -12.22 3.69
C SER A 411 5.07 -13.52 3.02
N ASN A 412 4.31 -14.33 3.74
CA ASN A 412 3.81 -15.67 3.37
C ASN A 412 2.36 -15.79 3.80
N SER A 413 1.56 -16.56 3.03
CA SER A 413 0.17 -16.88 3.38
C SER A 413 0.03 -17.33 4.82
N LEU A 414 -0.84 -16.66 5.56
CA LEU A 414 -1.21 -17.06 6.91
C LEU A 414 -1.75 -18.51 6.88
N PRO A 415 -1.54 -19.31 7.95
CA PRO A 415 -2.05 -20.67 8.02
C PRO A 415 -3.57 -20.69 7.82
N GLY A 416 -4.05 -21.43 6.81
CA GLY A 416 -5.46 -21.53 6.44
C GLY A 416 -5.91 -20.58 5.32
N ILE A 417 -5.05 -19.67 4.87
CA ILE A 417 -5.26 -18.83 3.69
C ILE A 417 -4.55 -19.49 2.50
N SER A 418 -5.28 -19.74 1.41
CA SER A 418 -4.74 -20.46 0.25
C SER A 418 -3.81 -19.63 -0.63
N ASN A 419 -3.88 -18.29 -0.57
CA ASN A 419 -3.13 -17.34 -1.41
C ASN A 419 -3.17 -15.93 -0.76
N ILE A 420 -2.06 -15.18 -0.79
CA ILE A 420 -1.93 -13.76 -0.38
C ILE A 420 -2.20 -12.79 -1.52
N ASP A 421 -2.19 -13.26 -2.78
CA ASP A 421 -2.30 -12.42 -3.98
C ASP A 421 -1.67 -11.03 -3.80
N ALA A 422 -0.33 -10.94 -3.79
CA ALA A 422 0.36 -9.67 -3.61
C ALA A 422 0.11 -8.73 -4.80
N TYR A 423 -1.04 -8.04 -4.80
CA TYR A 423 -1.53 -7.26 -5.94
C TYR A 423 -0.74 -5.97 -6.13
N ALA A 424 -0.24 -5.38 -5.05
CA ALA A 424 0.52 -4.14 -5.11
C ALA A 424 1.69 -4.12 -4.11
N LEU A 425 2.78 -3.48 -4.52
CA LEU A 425 4.02 -3.32 -3.77
C LEU A 425 4.51 -1.88 -3.88
N ALA A 426 5.02 -1.33 -2.79
CA ALA A 426 5.69 -0.02 -2.79
C ALA A 426 6.91 -0.01 -1.88
N ILE A 427 7.92 0.78 -2.26
CA ILE A 427 9.17 0.95 -1.52
C ILE A 427 9.67 2.40 -1.67
N TYR A 428 10.14 3.00 -0.57
CA TYR A 428 10.68 4.36 -0.51
C TYR A 428 11.83 4.46 0.51
N GLU A 429 12.97 5.05 0.13
CA GLU A 429 14.16 5.41 0.92
C GLU A 429 14.28 4.85 2.34
N LEU A 430 14.93 3.71 2.57
CA LEU A 430 15.28 3.12 3.90
C LEU A 430 14.22 3.32 5.03
N ASN A 431 12.96 3.54 4.67
CA ASN A 431 11.84 3.90 5.51
C ASN A 431 10.72 2.98 5.11
N TYR A 432 10.27 2.24 6.11
CA TYR A 432 9.70 0.98 5.80
C TYR A 432 8.63 0.61 6.79
N GLY A 433 7.51 0.09 6.31
CA GLY A 433 6.59 -0.60 7.18
C GLY A 433 5.60 -1.45 6.42
N ILE A 434 4.94 -2.27 7.22
CA ILE A 434 4.25 -3.48 6.84
C ILE A 434 2.83 -3.12 6.38
N GLY A 435 2.47 -3.59 5.20
CA GLY A 435 1.08 -3.85 4.85
C GLY A 435 0.94 -5.37 4.85
N ASP A 436 0.28 -5.91 5.87
CA ASP A 436 -0.29 -7.25 5.93
C ASP A 436 -1.45 -7.11 6.95
N PRO A 437 -2.68 -7.55 6.66
CA PRO A 437 -3.86 -7.30 7.48
C PRO A 437 -3.83 -7.91 8.89
N VAL A 438 -2.81 -8.70 9.25
CA VAL A 438 -2.68 -9.27 10.60
C VAL A 438 -1.41 -8.78 11.29
N PHE A 439 -1.58 -7.71 12.07
CA PHE A 439 -0.59 -7.16 12.98
C PHE A 439 -0.14 -8.20 14.02
N ASN A 440 1.04 -8.82 13.83
CA ASN A 440 1.87 -9.32 14.92
C ASN A 440 3.27 -9.67 14.40
N GLY A 441 4.22 -8.73 14.46
CA GLY A 441 5.61 -9.10 14.24
C GLY A 441 6.59 -7.96 13.99
N SER A 442 7.42 -7.70 14.97
CA SER A 442 8.65 -6.92 14.83
C SER A 442 9.61 -7.60 13.84
N ARG A 443 9.61 -7.21 12.55
CA ARG A 443 10.72 -7.31 11.58
C ARG A 443 10.26 -6.85 10.18
N GLY A 444 11.03 -5.96 9.54
CA GLY A 444 11.10 -5.97 8.07
C GLY A 444 9.95 -5.35 7.25
N ARG A 445 9.77 -4.03 7.35
CA ARG A 445 10.15 -3.12 6.28
C ARG A 445 9.52 -3.19 4.83
N ILE A 446 8.33 -3.73 4.59
CA ILE A 446 7.76 -3.80 3.23
C ILE A 446 6.24 -3.56 3.22
N ALA A 447 5.74 -2.70 2.34
CA ALA A 447 4.30 -2.48 2.23
C ALA A 447 3.71 -3.42 1.17
N LEU A 448 2.86 -4.35 1.62
CA LEU A 448 2.17 -5.31 0.77
C LEU A 448 0.68 -4.98 0.79
N GLY A 449 0.09 -4.97 -0.38
CA GLY A 449 -1.35 -5.11 -0.51
C GLY A 449 -1.73 -6.58 -0.57
N ASP A 450 -2.52 -7.05 0.39
CA ASP A 450 -3.25 -8.32 0.31
C ASP A 450 -4.74 -7.99 0.13
N CYS A 451 -5.29 -8.26 -1.05
CA CYS A 451 -6.67 -7.92 -1.41
C CYS A 451 -7.58 -9.12 -1.26
N ARG A 452 -8.06 -9.37 -0.05
CA ARG A 452 -9.20 -10.25 0.19
C ARG A 452 -10.00 -9.74 1.39
N TYR A 453 -11.24 -9.35 1.16
CA TYR A 453 -12.45 -10.12 1.51
C TYR A 453 -13.65 -9.45 0.88
#